data_AF-A0A520D1K6-F1
#
_entry.id   AF-A0A520D1K6-F1
#
_cell.length_a   1.000
_cell.length_b   1.000
_cell.length_c   1.000
_cell.angle_alpha   90.00
_cell.angle_beta   90.00
_cell.angle_gamma   90.00
#
_symmetry.space_group_name_H-M   'P 1'
#
loop_
_entity.id
_entity.type
_entity.pdbx_description
1 polymer ?
#
loop_
_entity_poly.entity_id
_entity_poly.type
_entity_poly.pdbx_seq_one_letter_code
_entity_poly.pdbx_strand_id
1 'polypeptide(L)' 'YPAWENYPGDDMVEATRRMNAFIEERVREAPEQYFWTHKRFKTRPPGEPSLYD' A
#
# COMPACT_ATOMS: atom_id res chain seq x y z
N TYR A 1 9.58 -13.64 -3.43
CA TYR A 1 8.25 -14.25 -3.20
C TYR A 1 7.78 -14.88 -4.50
N PRO A 2 7.11 -16.04 -4.46
CA PRO A 2 6.50 -16.62 -5.66
C PRO A 2 5.40 -15.69 -6.21
N ALA A 3 5.04 -15.88 -7.47
CA ALA A 3 3.91 -15.18 -8.06
C ALA A 3 2.61 -15.51 -7.31
N TRP A 4 1.70 -14.53 -7.19
CA TRP A 4 0.40 -14.77 -6.59
C TRP A 4 -0.49 -15.56 -7.54
N GLU A 5 -1.03 -16.67 -7.04
CA GLU A 5 -2.08 -17.41 -7.73
C GLU A 5 -3.38 -16.58 -7.74
N ASN A 6 -4.11 -16.67 -8.86
CA ASN A 6 -5.42 -16.04 -9.09
C ASN A 6 -5.43 -14.52 -8.83
N TYR A 7 -4.35 -13.81 -9.18
CA TYR A 7 -4.31 -12.34 -9.09
C TYR A 7 -4.51 -11.70 -10.47
N PRO A 8 -5.36 -10.65 -10.61
CA PRO A 8 -6.09 -9.97 -9.53
C PRO A 8 -7.38 -10.69 -9.06
N GLY A 9 -7.86 -11.69 -9.79
CA GLY A 9 -9.19 -12.28 -9.56
C GLY A 9 -10.30 -11.37 -10.11
N ASP A 10 -11.54 -11.59 -9.68
CA ASP A 10 -12.71 -10.86 -10.20
C ASP A 10 -13.05 -9.58 -9.41
N ASP A 11 -12.55 -9.45 -8.18
CA ASP A 11 -12.77 -8.28 -7.32
C ASP A 11 -11.49 -7.44 -7.21
N MET A 12 -11.49 -6.29 -7.89
CA MET A 12 -10.38 -5.35 -7.89
C MET A 12 -10.13 -4.69 -6.52
N VAL A 13 -11.15 -4.54 -5.69
CA VAL A 13 -11.00 -3.98 -4.33
C VAL A 13 -10.25 -4.98 -3.47
N GLU A 14 -10.62 -6.26 -3.54
CA GLU A 14 -9.91 -7.32 -2.81
C GLU A 14 -8.49 -7.52 -3.32
N ALA A 15 -8.28 -7.51 -4.65
CA ALA A 15 -6.94 -7.55 -5.24
C ALA A 15 -6.04 -6.43 -4.70
N THR A 16 -6.57 -5.21 -4.68
CA THR A 16 -5.83 -4.03 -4.20
C THR A 16 -5.55 -4.12 -2.70
N ARG A 17 -6.49 -4.64 -1.91
CA ARG A 17 -6.31 -4.88 -0.47
C ARG A 17 -5.19 -5.89 -0.21
N ARG A 18 -5.21 -7.04 -0.90
CA ARG A 18 -4.14 -8.06 -0.81
C ARG A 18 -2.78 -7.49 -1.17
N MET A 19 -2.72 -6.68 -2.24
CA MET A 19 -1.48 -6.03 -2.66
C MET A 19 -0.94 -5.08 -1.60
N ASN A 20 -1.78 -4.22 -1.02
CA ASN A 20 -1.35 -3.29 0.03
C ASN A 20 -0.89 -4.04 1.29
N ALA A 21 -1.62 -5.07 1.74
CA ALA A 21 -1.23 -5.86 2.90
C ALA A 21 0.15 -6.51 2.72
N PHE A 22 0.41 -7.07 1.54
CA PHE A 22 1.72 -7.61 1.21
C PHE A 22 2.82 -6.53 1.26
N ILE A 23 2.58 -5.35 0.67
CA ILE A 23 3.55 -4.25 0.73
C ILE A 23 3.84 -3.87 2.19
N GLU A 24 2.82 -3.72 3.03
CA GLU A 24 3.01 -3.38 4.44
C GLU A 24 3.85 -4.40 5.20
N GLU A 25 3.66 -5.70 4.97
CA GLU A 25 4.51 -6.74 5.58
C GLU A 25 5.98 -6.60 5.16
N ARG A 26 6.26 -6.35 3.88
CA ARG A 26 7.64 -6.17 3.40
C ARG A 26 8.28 -4.90 3.96
N VAL A 27 7.50 -3.84 4.11
CA VAL A 27 7.96 -2.59 4.76
C VAL A 27 8.29 -2.83 6.23
N ARG A 28 7.55 -3.67 6.95
CA ARG A 28 7.86 -4.01 8.35
C ARG A 28 9.15 -4.83 8.49
N GLU A 29 9.51 -5.63 7.48
CA GLU A 29 10.74 -6.42 7.48
C GLU A 29 12.01 -5.56 7.30
N ALA A 30 11.95 -4.51 6.49
CA ALA A 30 13.08 -3.61 6.21
C ALA A 30 12.61 -2.15 6.00
N PRO A 31 12.15 -1.47 7.06
CA PRO A 31 11.53 -0.15 6.95
C PRO A 31 12.45 0.88 6.30
N GLU A 32 13.76 0.84 6.57
CA GLU A 32 14.75 1.76 6.01
C GLU A 32 14.89 1.66 4.48
N GLN A 33 14.46 0.55 3.88
CA GLN A 33 14.50 0.35 2.42
C GLN A 33 13.25 0.86 1.71
N TYR A 34 12.19 1.21 2.45
CA TYR A 34 10.98 1.75 1.85
C TYR A 34 11.18 3.22 1.41
N PHE A 35 10.58 3.58 0.28
CA PHE A 35 10.71 4.92 -0.30
C PHE A 35 9.80 5.94 0.42
N TRP A 36 10.15 6.28 1.67
CA TRP A 36 9.36 7.16 2.55
C TRP A 36 9.15 8.59 2.03
N THR A 37 10.02 9.06 1.15
CA THR A 37 9.89 10.41 0.56
C THR A 37 8.71 10.51 -0.40
N HIS A 38 8.18 9.39 -0.89
CA HIS A 38 6.93 9.39 -1.63
C HIS A 38 5.77 9.75 -0.70
N LYS A 39 5.09 10.86 -1.01
CA LYS A 39 3.88 11.32 -0.33
C LYS A 39 2.66 10.43 -0.62
N ARG A 40 2.72 9.15 -0.23
CA ARG A 40 1.73 8.10 -0.54
C ARG A 40 0.34 8.40 0.01
N PHE A 41 0.26 9.13 1.12
CA PHE A 41 -0.97 9.45 1.86
C PHE A 41 -1.45 10.89 1.63
N LYS A 42 -1.08 11.51 0.49
CA LYS A 42 -1.45 12.91 0.19
C LYS A 42 -2.93 13.08 -0.12
N THR A 43 -3.57 12.03 -0.63
CA THR A 43 -5.02 11.99 -0.86
C THR A 43 -5.68 11.55 0.44
N ARG A 44 -6.56 12.40 0.96
CA ARG A 44 -7.28 12.20 2.22
C ARG A 44 -8.79 12.37 2.01
N PRO A 45 -9.63 11.78 2.89
CA PRO A 45 -11.05 12.10 2.93
C PRO A 45 -11.31 13.61 3.06
N PRO A 46 -12.45 14.11 2.56
CA PRO A 46 -12.81 15.52 2.71
C PRO A 46 -12.82 15.96 4.17
N GLY A 47 -12.14 17.07 4.47
CA GLY A 47 -12.07 17.66 5.82
C GLY A 47 -10.90 17.19 6.69
N GLU A 48 -10.12 16.20 6.24
CA GLU A 48 -8.91 15.79 6.98
C GLU A 48 -7.70 16.66 6.63
N PRO A 49 -6.86 17.03 7.62
CA PRO A 49 -5.63 17.77 7.37
C PRO A 49 -4.62 16.93 6.60
N SER A 50 -3.72 17.62 5.90
CA SER A 50 -2.60 17.00 5.21
C SER A 50 -1.59 16.45 6.22
N LEU A 51 -0.92 15.35 5.88
CA LEU A 51 0.15 14.76 6.69
C LEU A 51 1.54 15.31 6.36
N TYR A 52 1.64 16.24 5.40
CA TYR A 52 2.91 16.67 4.81
C TYR A 52 3.10 18.19 4.79
N ASP A 53 2.43 18.88 5.72
CA ASP A 53 2.49 20.33 5.90
C ASP A 53 3.84 20.78 6.50
#